data_AF-A0A0C1E7E0-F1
#
_entry.id   AF-A0A0C1E7E0-F1
#
_cell.length_a   1.000
_cell.length_b   1.000
_cell.length_c   1.000
_cell.angle_alpha   90.00
_cell.angle_beta   90.00
_cell.angle_gamma   90.00
#
_symmetry.space_group_name_H-M   'P 1'
#
loop_
_entity.id
_entity.type
_entity.pdbx_description
1 polymer ?
#
loop_
_entity_poly.entity_id
_entity_poly.type
_entity_poly.pdbx_seq_one_letter_code
_entity_poly.pdbx_strand_id
1 'polypeptide(L)'
;MSAPDYNVNNSSYHNVGAAVNALDTGMRDNAAEIDIVQGKAANAASSVASGLGGGATYDPVTGKVLAPVYSVSNSSYSNVGDAVEVLDKGMRDNAAEIETVQGKAANAASSIASGLGGGATYDPVTGKVLAPVYSVSNSSYRTVGDAVNALDSGVQQNTTAVTKIQNSAALRHFHVQSTKGRGQATGVDSMAIGPEAKAQATNAIAMGTGAAATDTDSLAIGTQALAAGEQSVAIGYHAVAAGGKAVSIGSGNQAYGNGAVAIGDPNYVSGDGSFAGGADNIANNDGTQTITAANQANGAVAIGNRNIAIGQGSVALGATSQANAAGAVALGDTAIANTANGVALGSGAYVSGNNSVALGAGSSD
;
A
#
# COMPACT_ATOMS: atom_id res chain seq x y z
N MET A 1 -116.36 -12.67 -88.54
CA MET A 1 -115.05 -12.12 -88.13
C MET A 1 -114.57 -12.97 -86.97
N SER A 2 -113.39 -13.60 -87.08
CA SER A 2 -112.81 -14.37 -85.97
C SER A 2 -112.35 -13.41 -84.88
N ALA A 3 -112.63 -13.72 -83.61
CA ALA A 3 -112.12 -12.91 -82.50
C ALA A 3 -110.57 -12.94 -82.51
N PRO A 4 -109.89 -11.81 -82.21
CA PRO A 4 -108.44 -11.76 -82.12
C PRO A 4 -107.91 -12.54 -80.89
N ASP A 5 -106.77 -13.21 -81.06
CA ASP A 5 -106.06 -13.96 -80.02
C ASP A 5 -104.94 -13.11 -79.39
N TYR A 6 -104.86 -13.12 -78.06
CA TYR A 6 -103.87 -12.38 -77.27
C TYR A 6 -103.03 -13.35 -76.43
N ASN A 7 -101.70 -13.31 -76.54
CA ASN A 7 -100.80 -14.18 -75.77
C ASN A 7 -100.18 -13.41 -74.58
N VAL A 8 -100.41 -13.89 -73.36
CA VAL A 8 -99.86 -13.32 -72.12
C VAL A 8 -99.36 -14.46 -71.23
N ASN A 9 -98.15 -14.34 -70.68
CA ASN A 9 -97.53 -15.35 -69.80
C ASN A 9 -97.65 -16.78 -70.34
N ASN A 10 -97.30 -16.95 -71.62
CA ASN A 10 -97.33 -18.24 -72.32
C ASN A 10 -98.72 -18.91 -72.43
N SER A 11 -99.81 -18.14 -72.28
CA SER A 11 -101.21 -18.57 -72.42
C SER A 11 -101.96 -17.69 -73.43
N SER A 12 -102.93 -18.26 -74.17
CA SER A 12 -103.68 -17.56 -75.24
C SER A 12 -105.12 -17.24 -74.83
N TYR A 13 -105.60 -16.02 -75.13
CA TYR A 13 -106.90 -15.50 -74.70
C TYR A 13 -107.69 -14.91 -75.88
N HIS A 14 -108.98 -15.25 -76.01
CA HIS A 14 -109.84 -14.90 -77.16
C HIS A 14 -110.69 -13.63 -76.94
N ASN A 15 -110.44 -12.88 -75.86
CA ASN A 15 -111.01 -11.55 -75.64
C ASN A 15 -110.03 -10.67 -74.85
N VAL A 16 -110.09 -9.36 -75.12
CA VAL A 16 -109.20 -8.36 -74.51
C VAL A 16 -109.27 -8.36 -72.98
N GLY A 17 -110.46 -8.51 -72.41
CA GLY A 17 -110.66 -8.48 -70.95
C GLY A 17 -109.92 -9.62 -70.23
N ALA A 18 -109.91 -10.82 -70.81
CA ALA A 18 -109.24 -11.98 -70.25
C ALA A 18 -107.70 -11.89 -70.32
N ALA A 19 -107.15 -11.41 -71.45
CA ALA A 19 -105.70 -11.18 -71.59
C ALA A 19 -105.20 -10.04 -70.69
N VAL A 20 -105.96 -8.94 -70.57
CA VAL A 20 -105.64 -7.82 -69.66
C VAL A 20 -105.67 -8.27 -68.21
N ASN A 21 -106.65 -9.09 -67.80
CA ASN A 21 -106.68 -9.66 -66.44
C ASN A 21 -105.50 -10.59 -66.14
N ALA A 22 -105.04 -11.38 -67.11
CA ALA A 22 -103.87 -12.25 -66.94
C ALA A 22 -102.57 -11.44 -66.82
N LEU A 23 -102.44 -10.34 -67.58
CA LEU A 23 -101.32 -9.41 -67.47
C LEU A 23 -101.36 -8.70 -66.11
N ASP A 24 -102.52 -8.20 -65.69
CA ASP A 24 -102.73 -7.56 -64.39
C ASP A 24 -102.40 -8.51 -63.22
N THR A 25 -102.81 -9.77 -63.32
CA THR A 25 -102.46 -10.82 -62.33
C THR A 25 -100.95 -11.07 -62.30
N GLY A 26 -100.30 -11.22 -63.47
CA GLY A 26 -98.84 -11.40 -63.54
C GLY A 26 -98.04 -10.19 -63.05
N MET A 27 -98.52 -8.96 -63.29
CA MET A 27 -97.91 -7.75 -62.73
C MET A 27 -98.08 -7.68 -61.21
N ARG A 28 -99.21 -8.12 -60.66
CA ARG A 28 -99.44 -8.23 -59.22
C ARG A 28 -98.54 -9.29 -58.57
N ASP A 29 -98.37 -10.44 -59.21
CA ASP A 29 -97.48 -11.51 -58.73
C ASP A 29 -96.01 -11.08 -58.78
N ASN A 30 -95.58 -10.44 -59.88
CA ASN A 30 -94.23 -9.86 -59.99
C ASN A 30 -94.00 -8.76 -58.93
N ALA A 31 -95.00 -7.92 -58.66
CA ALA A 31 -94.93 -6.92 -57.59
C ALA A 31 -94.78 -7.58 -56.21
N ALA A 32 -95.52 -8.67 -55.94
CA ALA A 32 -95.42 -9.43 -54.69
C ALA A 32 -94.05 -10.13 -54.54
N GLU A 33 -93.50 -10.67 -55.64
CA GLU A 33 -92.16 -11.27 -55.62
C GLU A 33 -91.07 -10.20 -55.39
N ILE A 34 -91.23 -9.02 -56.00
CA ILE A 34 -90.37 -7.86 -55.74
C ILE A 34 -90.44 -7.46 -54.26
N ASP A 35 -91.62 -7.40 -53.65
CA ASP A 35 -91.78 -7.09 -52.22
C ASP A 35 -91.09 -8.14 -51.32
N ILE A 36 -91.23 -9.43 -51.65
CA ILE A 36 -90.56 -10.52 -50.92
C ILE A 36 -89.04 -10.43 -51.04
N VAL A 37 -88.52 -10.19 -52.25
CA VAL A 37 -87.08 -10.05 -52.49
C VAL A 37 -86.54 -8.81 -51.79
N GLN A 38 -87.27 -7.69 -51.80
CA GLN A 38 -86.94 -6.48 -51.04
C GLN A 38 -86.91 -6.75 -49.53
N GLY A 39 -87.88 -7.49 -49.00
CA GLY A 39 -87.90 -7.89 -47.60
C GLY A 39 -86.72 -8.79 -47.22
N LYS A 40 -86.35 -9.75 -48.07
CA LYS A 40 -85.15 -10.59 -47.86
C LYS A 40 -83.86 -9.76 -47.92
N ALA A 41 -83.77 -8.81 -48.85
CA ALA A 41 -82.62 -7.91 -48.97
C ALA A 41 -82.49 -6.98 -47.75
N ALA A 42 -83.61 -6.45 -47.25
CA ALA A 42 -83.65 -5.63 -46.03
C ALA A 42 -83.23 -6.43 -44.78
N ASN A 43 -83.71 -7.68 -44.66
CA ASN A 43 -83.30 -8.58 -43.57
C ASN A 43 -81.81 -8.92 -43.64
N ALA A 44 -81.28 -9.16 -44.85
CA ALA A 44 -79.86 -9.39 -45.06
C ALA A 44 -79.03 -8.16 -44.70
N ALA A 45 -79.42 -6.96 -45.15
CA ALA A 45 -78.73 -5.71 -44.82
C ALA A 45 -78.78 -5.39 -43.31
N SER A 46 -79.91 -5.65 -42.65
CA SER A 46 -80.05 -5.50 -41.18
C SER A 46 -79.18 -6.49 -40.42
N SER A 47 -79.04 -7.72 -40.94
CA SER A 47 -78.15 -8.75 -40.37
C SER A 47 -76.68 -8.35 -40.53
N VAL A 48 -76.30 -7.78 -41.69
CA VAL A 48 -74.95 -7.23 -41.92
C VAL A 48 -74.66 -6.08 -40.96
N ALA A 49 -75.59 -5.14 -40.77
CA ALA A 49 -75.43 -4.04 -39.82
C ALA A 49 -75.23 -4.55 -38.38
N SER A 50 -76.04 -5.53 -37.97
CA SER A 50 -75.92 -6.16 -36.65
C SER A 50 -74.61 -6.93 -36.49
N GLY A 51 -74.13 -7.60 -37.54
CA GLY A 51 -72.86 -8.33 -37.56
C GLY A 51 -71.63 -7.43 -37.52
N LEU A 52 -71.70 -6.23 -38.12
CA LEU A 52 -70.67 -5.20 -37.98
C LEU A 52 -70.68 -4.61 -36.56
N GLY A 53 -71.86 -4.39 -35.97
CA GLY A 53 -71.97 -3.78 -34.65
C GLY A 53 -71.56 -2.30 -34.69
N GLY A 54 -70.96 -1.78 -33.62
CA GLY A 54 -70.46 -0.40 -33.57
C GLY A 54 -71.52 0.70 -33.83
N GLY A 55 -72.81 0.39 -33.69
CA GLY A 55 -73.91 1.31 -34.02
C GLY A 55 -74.30 1.36 -35.50
N ALA A 56 -73.81 0.45 -36.35
CA ALA A 56 -74.27 0.32 -37.74
C ALA A 56 -75.77 -0.05 -37.79
N THR A 57 -76.50 0.54 -38.73
CA THR A 57 -77.95 0.30 -38.92
C THR A 57 -78.31 0.22 -40.40
N TYR A 58 -79.39 -0.48 -40.74
CA TYR A 58 -79.94 -0.47 -42.10
C TYR A 58 -80.92 0.71 -42.25
N ASP A 59 -80.74 1.52 -43.30
CA ASP A 59 -81.67 2.58 -43.66
C ASP A 59 -82.67 2.05 -44.72
N PRO A 60 -83.95 1.85 -44.35
CA PRO A 60 -84.96 1.29 -45.26
C PRO A 60 -85.36 2.24 -46.38
N VAL A 61 -85.05 3.54 -46.28
CA VAL A 61 -85.40 4.54 -47.30
C VAL A 61 -84.35 4.56 -48.42
N THR A 62 -83.06 4.52 -48.07
CA THR A 62 -81.97 4.53 -49.06
C THR A 62 -81.48 3.15 -49.46
N GLY A 63 -81.87 2.10 -48.72
CA GLY A 63 -81.45 0.72 -48.94
C GLY A 63 -80.00 0.42 -48.53
N LYS A 64 -79.31 1.35 -47.85
CA LYS A 64 -77.90 1.22 -47.46
C LYS A 64 -77.74 0.80 -46.00
N VAL A 65 -76.61 0.16 -45.69
CA VAL A 65 -76.14 0.01 -44.31
C VAL A 65 -75.35 1.27 -43.94
N LEU A 66 -75.79 1.98 -42.91
CA LEU A 66 -75.07 3.08 -42.29
C LEU A 66 -73.85 2.53 -41.55
N ALA A 67 -72.72 3.25 -41.66
CA ALA A 67 -71.43 2.76 -41.18
C ALA A 67 -71.37 2.58 -39.65
N PRO A 68 -70.65 1.57 -39.14
CA PRO A 68 -70.34 1.45 -37.71
C PRO A 68 -69.43 2.60 -37.25
N VAL A 69 -69.24 2.71 -35.94
CA VAL A 69 -68.22 3.54 -35.30
C VAL A 69 -67.45 2.67 -34.30
N TYR A 70 -66.20 2.34 -34.63
CA TYR A 70 -65.28 1.63 -33.73
C TYR A 70 -64.34 2.62 -33.07
N SER A 71 -64.24 2.60 -31.75
CA SER A 71 -63.27 3.42 -31.02
C SER A 71 -62.01 2.60 -30.72
N VAL A 72 -60.88 3.02 -31.28
CA VAL A 72 -59.57 2.40 -31.08
C VAL A 72 -58.56 3.52 -30.82
N SER A 73 -57.79 3.43 -29.74
CA SER A 73 -56.72 4.38 -29.40
C SER A 73 -57.17 5.86 -29.47
N ASN A 74 -58.34 6.16 -28.89
CA ASN A 74 -58.98 7.49 -28.86
C ASN A 74 -59.36 8.06 -30.24
N SER A 75 -59.38 7.25 -31.29
CA SER A 75 -59.86 7.60 -32.62
C SER A 75 -61.09 6.77 -33.00
N SER A 76 -61.91 7.29 -33.91
CA SER A 76 -63.14 6.63 -34.38
C SER A 76 -63.00 6.21 -35.84
N TYR A 77 -63.36 4.96 -36.15
CA TYR A 77 -63.23 4.37 -37.48
C TYR A 77 -64.58 3.85 -37.96
N SER A 78 -64.90 4.13 -39.23
CA SER A 78 -66.21 3.80 -39.81
C SER A 78 -66.25 2.45 -40.52
N ASN A 79 -65.15 1.71 -40.51
CA ASN A 79 -65.06 0.37 -41.08
C ASN A 79 -64.07 -0.49 -40.27
N VAL A 80 -64.20 -1.82 -40.41
CA VAL A 80 -63.42 -2.81 -39.64
C VAL A 80 -61.94 -2.79 -40.04
N GLY A 81 -61.66 -2.57 -41.34
CA GLY A 81 -60.29 -2.60 -41.87
C GLY A 81 -59.39 -1.57 -41.20
N ASP A 82 -59.81 -0.31 -41.19
CA ASP A 82 -59.04 0.79 -40.59
C ASP A 82 -58.87 0.61 -39.07
N ALA A 83 -59.92 0.13 -38.37
CA ALA A 83 -59.86 -0.11 -36.93
C ALA A 83 -58.87 -1.24 -36.57
N VAL A 84 -58.88 -2.32 -37.35
CA VAL A 84 -57.97 -3.46 -37.17
C VAL A 84 -56.54 -3.09 -37.57
N GLU A 85 -56.35 -2.29 -38.62
CA GLU A 85 -55.03 -1.80 -39.04
C GLU A 85 -54.33 -1.02 -37.91
N VAL A 86 -55.07 -0.20 -37.17
CA VAL A 86 -54.52 0.57 -36.03
C VAL A 86 -54.19 -0.33 -34.85
N LEU A 87 -55.02 -1.33 -34.55
CA LEU A 87 -54.72 -2.34 -33.52
C LEU A 87 -53.47 -3.15 -33.87
N ASP A 88 -53.39 -3.61 -35.12
CA ASP A 88 -52.27 -4.36 -35.68
C ASP A 88 -50.97 -3.54 -35.67
N LYS A 89 -51.05 -2.26 -36.06
CA LYS A 89 -49.93 -1.33 -35.90
C LYS A 89 -49.52 -1.18 -34.44
N GLY A 90 -50.47 -0.99 -33.53
CA GLY A 90 -50.19 -0.87 -32.08
C GLY A 90 -49.53 -2.12 -31.51
N MET A 91 -49.94 -3.32 -31.94
CA MET A 91 -49.28 -4.57 -31.54
C MET A 91 -47.84 -4.66 -32.03
N ARG A 92 -47.56 -4.24 -33.28
CA ARG A 92 -46.19 -4.17 -33.81
C ARG A 92 -45.33 -3.15 -33.06
N ASP A 93 -45.87 -1.96 -32.79
CA ASP A 93 -45.17 -0.92 -32.04
C ASP A 93 -44.84 -1.42 -30.62
N ASN A 94 -45.81 -2.03 -29.92
CA ASN A 94 -45.59 -2.65 -28.60
C ASN A 94 -44.52 -3.74 -28.64
N ALA A 95 -44.51 -4.59 -29.68
CA ALA A 95 -43.48 -5.62 -29.84
C ALA A 95 -42.08 -5.01 -30.01
N ALA A 96 -41.95 -3.93 -30.80
CA ALA A 96 -40.69 -3.21 -30.98
C ALA A 96 -40.23 -2.48 -29.70
N GLU A 97 -41.16 -1.93 -28.92
CA GLU A 97 -40.86 -1.32 -27.63
C GLU A 97 -40.38 -2.38 -26.62
N ILE A 98 -40.99 -3.57 -26.60
CA ILE A 98 -40.55 -4.69 -25.76
C ILE A 98 -39.12 -5.10 -26.11
N GLU A 99 -38.79 -5.21 -27.39
CA GLU A 99 -37.42 -5.51 -27.85
C GLU A 99 -36.44 -4.41 -27.40
N THR A 100 -36.83 -3.14 -27.52
CA THR A 100 -36.02 -2.01 -27.06
C THR A 100 -35.76 -2.05 -25.55
N VAL A 101 -36.79 -2.36 -24.74
CA VAL A 101 -36.67 -2.48 -23.28
C VAL A 101 -35.78 -3.66 -22.90
N GLN A 102 -35.90 -4.80 -23.58
CA GLN A 102 -35.04 -5.96 -23.39
C GLN A 102 -33.57 -5.62 -23.68
N GLY A 103 -33.30 -4.88 -24.76
CA GLY A 103 -31.96 -4.39 -25.08
C GLY A 103 -31.39 -3.47 -24.01
N LYS A 104 -32.18 -2.52 -23.49
CA LYS A 104 -31.77 -1.65 -22.38
C LYS A 104 -31.47 -2.44 -21.11
N ALA A 105 -32.27 -3.46 -20.79
CA ALA A 105 -32.04 -4.34 -19.64
C ALA A 105 -30.74 -5.16 -19.78
N ALA A 106 -30.48 -5.72 -20.97
CA ALA A 106 -29.25 -6.45 -21.27
C ALA A 106 -28.00 -5.57 -21.16
N ASN A 107 -28.09 -4.33 -21.67
CA ASN A 107 -27.00 -3.35 -21.55
C ASN A 107 -26.74 -3.00 -20.08
N ALA A 108 -27.79 -2.73 -19.29
CA ALA A 108 -27.66 -2.46 -17.87
C ALA A 108 -27.02 -3.62 -17.11
N ALA A 109 -27.44 -4.86 -17.37
CA ALA A 109 -26.85 -6.06 -16.76
C ALA A 109 -25.37 -6.24 -17.14
N SER A 110 -25.02 -5.97 -18.39
CA SER A 110 -23.63 -5.99 -18.87
C SER A 110 -22.77 -4.91 -18.20
N SER A 111 -23.31 -3.71 -18.00
CA SER A 111 -22.65 -2.62 -17.26
C SER A 111 -22.45 -2.99 -15.78
N ILE A 112 -23.44 -3.62 -15.15
CA ILE A 112 -23.31 -4.11 -13.76
C ILE A 112 -22.19 -5.16 -13.67
N ALA A 113 -22.15 -6.13 -14.59
CA ALA A 113 -21.10 -7.15 -14.63
C ALA A 113 -19.70 -6.51 -14.76
N SER A 114 -19.57 -5.56 -15.68
CA SER A 114 -18.32 -4.81 -15.89
C SER A 114 -17.91 -4.01 -14.66
N GLY A 115 -18.87 -3.38 -13.99
CA GLY A 115 -18.64 -2.59 -12.77
C GLY A 115 -18.26 -3.43 -11.55
N LEU A 116 -18.76 -4.67 -11.45
CA LEU A 116 -18.30 -5.62 -10.43
C LEU A 116 -16.85 -6.06 -10.72
N GLY A 117 -16.45 -6.21 -11.98
CA GLY A 117 -15.13 -6.71 -12.34
C GLY A 117 -14.95 -8.19 -11.95
N GLY A 118 -13.72 -8.62 -11.63
CA GLY A 118 -13.47 -10.00 -11.16
C GLY A 118 -13.91 -11.10 -12.13
N GLY A 119 -14.04 -10.79 -13.42
CA GLY A 119 -14.54 -11.72 -14.44
C GLY A 119 -16.06 -11.94 -14.46
N ALA A 120 -16.85 -11.10 -13.78
CA ALA A 120 -18.31 -11.15 -13.90
C ALA A 120 -18.77 -10.83 -15.34
N THR A 121 -19.81 -11.54 -15.80
CA THR A 121 -20.36 -11.39 -17.16
C THR A 121 -21.89 -11.46 -17.15
N TYR A 122 -22.55 -10.86 -18.15
CA TYR A 122 -23.98 -11.04 -18.39
C TYR A 122 -24.20 -12.25 -19.31
N ASP A 123 -25.10 -13.15 -18.91
CA ASP A 123 -25.56 -14.26 -19.73
C ASP A 123 -26.87 -13.89 -20.44
N PRO A 124 -26.85 -13.67 -21.77
CA PRO A 124 -28.02 -13.28 -22.54
C PRO A 124 -29.08 -14.37 -22.66
N VAL A 125 -28.73 -15.63 -22.39
CA VAL A 125 -29.66 -16.77 -22.48
C VAL A 125 -30.51 -16.85 -21.20
N THR A 126 -29.88 -16.70 -20.04
CA THR A 126 -30.58 -16.79 -18.74
C THR A 126 -31.01 -15.44 -18.18
N GLY A 127 -30.52 -14.32 -18.74
CA GLY A 127 -30.79 -12.97 -18.26
C GLY A 127 -30.08 -12.61 -16.95
N LYS A 128 -29.11 -13.42 -16.50
CA LYS A 128 -28.42 -13.26 -15.21
C LYS A 128 -27.01 -12.67 -15.36
N VAL A 129 -26.57 -11.97 -14.32
CA VAL A 129 -25.14 -11.62 -14.15
C VAL A 129 -24.45 -12.77 -13.41
N LEU A 130 -23.44 -13.37 -14.04
CA LEU A 130 -22.57 -14.37 -13.44
C LEU A 130 -21.65 -13.72 -12.42
N ALA A 131 -21.53 -14.34 -11.24
CA ALA A 131 -20.83 -13.74 -10.10
C ALA A 131 -19.32 -13.62 -10.33
N PRO A 132 -18.69 -12.51 -9.87
CA PRO A 132 -17.25 -12.30 -9.95
C PRO A 132 -16.47 -13.32 -9.11
N VAL A 133 -15.16 -13.35 -9.32
CA VAL A 133 -14.18 -14.03 -8.47
C VAL A 133 -13.05 -13.04 -8.17
N TYR A 134 -12.96 -12.59 -6.93
CA TYR A 134 -11.85 -11.76 -6.43
C TYR A 134 -10.87 -12.65 -5.68
N SER A 135 -9.58 -12.52 -5.98
CA SER A 135 -8.52 -13.18 -5.22
C SER A 135 -7.94 -12.20 -4.21
N VAL A 136 -8.11 -12.49 -2.92
CA VAL A 136 -7.56 -11.69 -1.82
C VAL A 136 -6.85 -12.65 -0.86
N SER A 137 -5.56 -12.44 -0.61
CA SER A 137 -4.75 -13.25 0.32
C SER A 137 -4.89 -14.76 0.09
N ASN A 138 -4.75 -15.20 -1.17
CA ASN A 138 -4.90 -16.60 -1.62
C ASN A 138 -6.30 -17.23 -1.39
N SER A 139 -7.31 -16.43 -1.06
CA SER A 139 -8.70 -16.86 -0.95
C SER A 139 -9.54 -16.25 -2.05
N SER A 140 -10.57 -16.98 -2.51
CA SER A 140 -11.49 -16.51 -3.55
C SER A 140 -12.82 -16.05 -2.95
N TYR A 141 -13.26 -14.86 -3.36
CA TYR A 141 -14.50 -14.24 -2.90
C TYR A 141 -15.42 -13.94 -4.08
N ARG A 142 -16.72 -14.16 -3.90
CA ARG A 142 -17.72 -13.99 -4.97
C ARG A 142 -18.54 -12.70 -4.88
N THR A 143 -18.29 -11.90 -3.84
CA THR A 143 -18.94 -10.62 -3.62
C THR A 143 -17.87 -9.55 -3.34
N VAL A 144 -18.17 -8.31 -3.71
CA VAL A 144 -17.32 -7.16 -3.36
C VAL A 144 -17.23 -7.01 -1.85
N GLY A 145 -18.34 -7.22 -1.13
CA GLY A 145 -18.41 -7.10 0.33
C GLY A 145 -17.46 -8.06 1.04
N ASP A 146 -17.47 -9.34 0.68
CA ASP A 146 -16.59 -10.32 1.32
C ASP A 146 -15.12 -10.07 0.98
N ALA A 147 -14.82 -9.70 -0.28
CA ALA A 147 -13.47 -9.35 -0.70
C ALA A 147 -12.93 -8.12 0.05
N VAL A 148 -13.76 -7.09 0.23
CA VAL A 148 -13.42 -5.88 0.98
C VAL A 148 -13.27 -6.18 2.47
N ASN A 149 -14.14 -7.01 3.07
CA ASN A 149 -14.01 -7.43 4.47
C ASN A 149 -12.71 -8.22 4.70
N ALA A 150 -12.31 -9.06 3.74
CA ALA A 150 -11.04 -9.77 3.79
C ALA A 150 -9.84 -8.81 3.71
N LEU A 151 -9.91 -7.81 2.84
CA LEU A 151 -8.90 -6.76 2.74
C LEU A 151 -8.82 -5.95 4.04
N ASP A 152 -9.96 -5.52 4.58
CA ASP A 152 -10.05 -4.77 5.83
C ASP A 152 -9.45 -5.55 7.00
N SER A 153 -9.78 -6.84 7.11
CA SER A 153 -9.18 -7.74 8.10
C SER A 153 -7.66 -7.80 7.95
N GLY A 154 -7.14 -7.86 6.72
CA GLY A 154 -5.70 -7.79 6.45
C GLY A 154 -5.07 -6.46 6.87
N VAL A 155 -5.75 -5.34 6.61
CA VAL A 155 -5.32 -4.00 7.04
C VAL A 155 -5.32 -3.87 8.56
N GLN A 156 -6.31 -4.43 9.26
CA GLN A 156 -6.36 -4.44 10.72
C GLN A 156 -5.24 -5.30 11.33
N GLN A 157 -4.91 -6.43 10.69
CA GLN A 157 -3.75 -7.24 11.08
C GLN A 157 -2.44 -6.47 10.90
N ASN A 158 -2.27 -5.79 9.75
CA ASN A 158 -1.10 -4.94 9.50
C ASN A 158 -1.00 -3.80 10.53
N THR A 159 -2.11 -3.13 10.82
CA THR A 159 -2.18 -2.08 11.85
C THR A 159 -1.74 -2.62 13.20
N THR A 160 -2.28 -3.78 13.61
CA THR A 160 -1.91 -4.44 14.87
C THR A 160 -0.43 -4.82 14.89
N ALA A 161 0.11 -5.35 13.78
CA ALA A 161 1.53 -5.70 13.67
C ALA A 161 2.42 -4.46 13.80
N VAL A 162 2.07 -3.35 13.15
CA VAL A 162 2.78 -2.06 13.25
C VAL A 162 2.71 -1.49 14.66
N THR A 163 1.53 -1.49 15.29
CA THR A 163 1.38 -1.06 16.68
C THR A 163 2.21 -1.90 17.64
N LYS A 164 2.30 -3.22 17.41
CA LYS A 164 3.21 -4.09 18.18
C LYS A 164 4.67 -3.71 17.94
N ILE A 165 5.09 -3.41 16.72
CA ILE A 165 6.46 -2.92 16.47
C ILE A 165 6.73 -1.61 17.24
N GLN A 166 5.76 -0.71 17.32
CA GLN A 166 5.93 0.58 17.99
C GLN A 166 5.86 0.50 19.52
N ASN A 167 4.98 -0.35 20.07
CA ASN A 167 4.59 -0.31 21.48
C ASN A 167 4.90 -1.59 22.25
N SER A 168 5.35 -2.66 21.61
CA SER A 168 5.49 -3.94 22.28
C SER A 168 6.73 -3.99 23.17
N ALA A 169 6.53 -4.58 24.35
CA ALA A 169 7.59 -5.20 25.15
C ALA A 169 8.42 -6.26 24.37
N ALA A 170 8.10 -6.58 23.11
CA ALA A 170 8.92 -7.41 22.24
C ALA A 170 10.20 -6.71 21.74
N LEU A 171 10.24 -5.38 21.69
CA LEU A 171 11.49 -4.62 21.48
C LEU A 171 12.34 -4.50 22.76
N ARG A 172 12.06 -5.30 23.81
CA ARG A 172 12.75 -5.30 25.13
C ARG A 172 14.27 -5.13 25.07
N HIS A 173 14.90 -5.60 24.00
CA HIS A 173 16.35 -5.58 23.83
C HIS A 173 16.87 -4.42 22.96
N PHE A 174 16.02 -3.72 22.19
CA PHE A 174 16.38 -2.59 21.33
C PHE A 174 15.34 -1.47 21.44
N HIS A 175 15.54 -0.56 22.41
CA HIS A 175 14.77 0.66 22.56
C HIS A 175 15.67 1.88 22.33
N VAL A 176 15.28 2.76 21.41
CA VAL A 176 15.97 4.04 21.17
C VAL A 176 14.99 5.17 21.49
N GLN A 177 15.28 5.96 22.51
CA GLN A 177 14.55 7.19 22.83
C GLN A 177 15.49 8.37 22.70
N SER A 178 15.22 9.28 21.77
CA SER A 178 16.03 10.47 21.54
C SER A 178 15.22 11.58 20.90
N THR A 179 15.52 12.82 21.27
CA THR A 179 15.04 14.05 20.61
C THR A 179 16.08 14.69 19.69
N LYS A 180 17.33 14.20 19.72
CA LYS A 180 18.47 14.70 18.93
C LYS A 180 18.48 14.11 17.52
N GLY A 181 19.39 14.64 16.68
CA GLY A 181 19.62 14.16 15.32
C GLY A 181 19.95 12.65 15.25
N ARG A 182 19.69 12.06 14.08
CA ARG A 182 19.91 10.62 13.82
C ARG A 182 21.41 10.29 13.83
N GLY A 183 21.73 9.02 14.06
CA GLY A 183 23.05 8.48 13.75
C GLY A 183 23.34 8.54 12.25
N GLN A 184 24.60 8.71 11.89
CA GLN A 184 25.13 8.87 10.54
C GLN A 184 26.13 7.76 10.25
N ALA A 185 25.66 6.70 9.58
CA ALA A 185 26.50 5.63 9.03
C ALA A 185 26.82 5.99 7.57
N THR A 186 27.86 6.81 7.36
CA THR A 186 28.25 7.31 6.01
C THR A 186 29.36 6.49 5.37
N GLY A 187 30.06 5.66 6.14
CA GLY A 187 31.05 4.71 5.62
C GLY A 187 30.39 3.48 4.97
N VAL A 188 31.12 2.82 4.08
CA VAL A 188 30.70 1.53 3.50
C VAL A 188 30.63 0.48 4.62
N ASP A 189 29.58 -0.35 4.64
CA ASP A 189 29.38 -1.40 5.65
C ASP A 189 29.47 -0.91 7.12
N SER A 190 29.12 0.36 7.36
CA SER A 190 29.25 1.01 8.66
C SER A 190 27.99 0.93 9.52
N MET A 191 28.14 1.12 10.84
CA MET A 191 27.05 1.08 11.82
C MET A 191 27.09 2.30 12.73
N ALA A 192 26.00 3.09 12.75
CA ALA A 192 25.84 4.23 13.65
C ALA A 192 24.58 4.06 14.53
N ILE A 193 24.76 3.86 15.83
CA ILE A 193 23.67 3.65 16.80
C ILE A 193 23.70 4.76 17.85
N GLY A 194 22.58 5.45 18.03
CA GLY A 194 22.43 6.54 19.00
C GLY A 194 22.42 7.92 18.35
N PRO A 195 22.01 8.95 19.12
CA PRO A 195 21.89 10.30 18.57
C PRO A 195 23.24 10.89 18.20
N GLU A 196 23.30 11.50 17.02
CA GLU A 196 24.51 12.17 16.52
C GLU A 196 25.75 11.25 16.43
N ALA A 197 25.60 9.93 16.54
CA ALA A 197 26.67 8.96 16.30
C ALA A 197 27.16 9.07 14.85
N LYS A 198 28.46 8.96 14.61
CA LYS A 198 29.11 9.15 13.30
C LYS A 198 30.04 7.99 13.00
N ALA A 199 29.60 7.06 12.17
CA ALA A 199 30.45 6.02 11.59
C ALA A 199 30.82 6.43 10.16
N GLN A 200 31.98 7.06 10.00
CA GLN A 200 32.30 7.83 8.79
C GLN A 200 33.15 7.08 7.77
N ALA A 201 33.74 5.96 8.14
CA ALA A 201 34.67 5.17 7.32
C ALA A 201 34.22 3.72 7.14
N THR A 202 34.90 2.98 6.26
CA THR A 202 34.56 1.59 5.91
C THR A 202 34.61 0.69 7.15
N ASN A 203 33.58 -0.15 7.33
CA ASN A 203 33.40 -1.05 8.48
C ASN A 203 33.38 -0.36 9.86
N ALA A 204 33.30 0.99 9.90
CA ALA A 204 33.34 1.72 11.15
C ALA A 204 32.07 1.49 11.97
N ILE A 205 32.20 1.40 13.30
CA ILE A 205 31.09 1.23 14.23
C ILE A 205 31.12 2.37 15.25
N ALA A 206 30.08 3.19 15.27
CA ALA A 206 29.89 4.25 16.26
C ALA A 206 28.59 3.99 17.05
N MET A 207 28.70 3.82 18.37
CA MET A 207 27.57 3.54 19.26
C MET A 207 27.56 4.48 20.47
N GLY A 208 26.59 5.38 20.56
CA GLY A 208 26.44 6.32 21.69
C GLY A 208 26.18 7.76 21.24
N THR A 209 25.82 8.63 22.19
CA THR A 209 25.52 10.03 21.87
C THR A 209 26.78 10.76 21.39
N GLY A 210 26.81 11.16 20.13
CA GLY A 210 27.97 11.85 19.54
C GLY A 210 29.23 11.00 19.40
N ALA A 211 29.14 9.67 19.53
CA ALA A 211 30.25 8.75 19.27
C ALA A 211 30.75 8.93 17.82
N ALA A 212 32.05 8.88 17.58
CA ALA A 212 32.63 9.09 16.26
C ALA A 212 33.71 8.03 15.96
N ALA A 213 33.47 7.22 14.94
CA ALA A 213 34.42 6.27 14.38
C ALA A 213 34.78 6.78 12.98
N THR A 214 35.95 7.39 12.83
CA THR A 214 36.30 8.23 11.67
C THR A 214 37.29 7.59 10.70
N ASP A 215 37.78 6.39 11.00
CA ASP A 215 38.74 5.66 10.16
C ASP A 215 38.31 4.20 9.94
N THR A 216 38.96 3.52 8.99
CA THR A 216 38.62 2.16 8.55
C THR A 216 38.72 1.17 9.70
N ASP A 217 37.74 0.28 9.81
CA ASP A 217 37.64 -0.74 10.88
C ASP A 217 37.67 -0.17 12.31
N SER A 218 37.38 1.13 12.50
CA SER A 218 37.40 1.77 13.82
C SER A 218 36.11 1.52 14.61
N LEU A 219 36.23 1.41 15.94
CA LEU A 219 35.13 1.14 16.87
C LEU A 219 35.06 2.21 17.95
N ALA A 220 34.01 3.03 17.95
CA ALA A 220 33.73 4.03 18.99
C ALA A 220 32.43 3.67 19.74
N ILE A 221 32.51 3.33 21.02
CA ILE A 221 31.35 3.02 21.87
C ILE A 221 31.35 3.94 23.10
N GLY A 222 30.32 4.77 23.27
CA GLY A 222 30.16 5.66 24.42
C GLY A 222 29.83 7.09 24.02
N THR A 223 29.33 7.88 24.97
CA THR A 223 29.03 9.29 24.71
C THR A 223 30.33 10.04 24.41
N GLN A 224 30.38 10.66 23.22
CA GLN A 224 31.54 11.41 22.72
C GLN A 224 32.84 10.58 22.64
N ALA A 225 32.75 9.25 22.54
CA ALA A 225 33.90 8.41 22.21
C ALA A 225 34.41 8.74 20.79
N LEU A 226 35.72 8.75 20.58
CA LEU A 226 36.37 9.06 19.31
C LEU A 226 37.41 7.98 18.96
N ALA A 227 37.10 7.14 17.99
CA ALA A 227 38.05 6.22 17.36
C ALA A 227 38.49 6.83 16.03
N ALA A 228 39.66 7.47 16.02
CA ALA A 228 40.16 8.27 14.91
C ALA A 228 41.31 7.64 14.12
N GLY A 229 41.89 6.54 14.60
CA GLY A 229 42.88 5.77 13.85
C GLY A 229 42.30 4.52 13.18
N GLU A 230 42.93 4.08 12.09
CA GLU A 230 42.64 2.79 11.44
C GLU A 230 42.68 1.64 12.46
N GLN A 231 41.68 0.76 12.47
CA GLN A 231 41.55 -0.38 13.40
C GLN A 231 41.58 0.01 14.89
N SER A 232 41.31 1.27 15.22
CA SER A 232 41.33 1.75 16.61
C SER A 232 40.03 1.42 17.36
N VAL A 233 40.13 1.32 18.68
CA VAL A 233 39.01 1.00 19.59
C VAL A 233 38.93 2.05 20.68
N ALA A 234 37.86 2.82 20.72
CA ALA A 234 37.54 3.76 21.78
C ALA A 234 36.22 3.35 22.47
N ILE A 235 36.27 2.95 23.74
CA ILE A 235 35.10 2.50 24.51
C ILE A 235 35.01 3.29 25.82
N GLY A 236 34.08 4.22 25.94
CA GLY A 236 33.80 4.97 27.16
C GLY A 236 33.39 6.43 26.92
N TYR A 237 33.08 7.14 28.00
CA TYR A 237 32.76 8.57 27.92
C TYR A 237 34.03 9.38 27.58
N HIS A 238 34.02 10.11 26.47
CA HIS A 238 35.20 10.86 25.99
C HIS A 238 36.48 10.01 25.81
N ALA A 239 36.35 8.70 25.58
CA ALA A 239 37.51 7.87 25.22
C ALA A 239 38.02 8.28 23.84
N VAL A 240 39.32 8.52 23.69
CA VAL A 240 39.97 8.87 22.42
C VAL A 240 41.02 7.83 22.07
N ALA A 241 40.88 7.19 20.91
CA ALA A 241 41.90 6.34 20.29
C ALA A 241 42.27 6.94 18.93
N ALA A 242 43.34 7.74 18.90
CA ALA A 242 43.75 8.51 17.72
C ALA A 242 44.85 7.82 16.88
N GLY A 243 45.62 6.92 17.47
CA GLY A 243 46.63 6.14 16.75
C GLY A 243 46.05 4.93 16.02
N GLY A 244 46.72 4.47 14.96
CA GLY A 244 46.34 3.24 14.28
C GLY A 244 46.47 2.04 15.23
N LYS A 245 45.45 1.17 15.26
CA LYS A 245 45.34 0.02 16.19
C LYS A 245 45.38 0.41 17.68
N ALA A 246 45.19 1.69 18.01
CA ALA A 246 45.17 2.14 19.39
C ALA A 246 43.90 1.65 20.11
N VAL A 247 44.00 1.42 21.41
CA VAL A 247 42.92 0.96 22.28
C VAL A 247 42.76 1.94 23.44
N SER A 248 41.58 2.53 23.59
CA SER A 248 41.24 3.46 24.65
C SER A 248 39.94 2.99 25.31
N ILE A 249 40.01 2.45 26.53
CA ILE A 249 38.85 1.84 27.21
C ILE A 249 38.67 2.46 28.60
N GLY A 250 37.59 3.20 28.79
CA GLY A 250 37.22 3.89 30.03
C GLY A 250 36.96 5.38 29.80
N SER A 251 36.85 6.15 30.88
CA SER A 251 36.46 7.56 30.80
C SER A 251 37.68 8.46 30.55
N GLY A 252 37.57 9.41 29.62
CA GLY A 252 38.58 10.44 29.36
C GLY A 252 39.98 9.96 28.91
N ASN A 253 40.16 8.66 28.66
CA ASN A 253 41.44 8.10 28.19
C ASN A 253 41.81 8.63 26.81
N GLN A 254 43.11 8.82 26.59
CA GLN A 254 43.65 9.27 25.31
C GLN A 254 44.85 8.40 24.90
N ALA A 255 44.65 7.60 23.85
CA ALA A 255 45.68 6.77 23.23
C ALA A 255 45.99 7.29 21.83
N TYR A 256 47.20 7.82 21.62
CA TYR A 256 47.58 8.53 20.39
C TYR A 256 48.62 7.80 19.54
N GLY A 257 49.56 7.09 20.17
CA GLY A 257 50.54 6.30 19.44
C GLY A 257 49.91 5.12 18.71
N ASN A 258 50.56 4.65 17.65
CA ASN A 258 50.15 3.43 16.96
C ASN A 258 50.26 2.24 17.92
N GLY A 259 49.18 1.47 18.07
CA GLY A 259 49.10 0.37 19.03
C GLY A 259 49.17 0.81 20.51
N ALA A 260 49.01 2.10 20.80
CA ALA A 260 48.94 2.60 22.16
C ALA A 260 47.71 2.06 22.89
N VAL A 261 47.83 1.76 24.17
CA VAL A 261 46.73 1.22 24.98
C VAL A 261 46.53 2.07 26.24
N ALA A 262 45.34 2.65 26.41
CA ALA A 262 44.93 3.40 27.58
C ALA A 262 43.67 2.76 28.20
N ILE A 263 43.76 2.25 29.43
CA ILE A 263 42.65 1.55 30.09
C ILE A 263 42.41 2.11 31.51
N GLY A 264 41.20 2.58 31.80
CA GLY A 264 40.82 3.16 33.10
C GLY A 264 40.30 4.60 33.00
N ASP A 265 40.67 5.50 33.89
CA ASP A 265 40.09 6.86 33.95
C ASP A 265 40.98 7.89 34.67
N PRO A 266 41.35 9.00 34.00
CA PRO A 266 41.85 9.06 32.63
C PRO A 266 43.33 8.64 32.56
N ASN A 267 43.81 8.22 31.40
CA ASN A 267 45.22 7.95 31.13
C ASN A 267 45.66 8.65 29.83
N TYR A 268 46.92 9.06 29.78
CA TYR A 268 47.51 9.84 28.69
C TYR A 268 48.67 9.07 28.06
N VAL A 269 48.45 8.51 26.87
CA VAL A 269 49.37 7.56 26.22
C VAL A 269 49.73 8.06 24.83
N SER A 270 50.93 8.64 24.69
CA SER A 270 51.36 9.27 23.45
C SER A 270 52.22 8.38 22.56
N GLY A 271 53.02 7.48 23.15
CA GLY A 271 54.02 6.71 22.42
C GLY A 271 53.47 5.52 21.62
N ASP A 272 54.14 5.17 20.53
CA ASP A 272 53.84 3.94 19.79
C ASP A 272 54.08 2.71 20.67
N GLY A 273 53.13 1.78 20.68
CA GLY A 273 53.16 0.55 21.49
C GLY A 273 53.23 0.78 23.01
N SER A 274 52.96 2.00 23.48
CA SER A 274 52.95 2.31 24.91
C SER A 274 51.64 1.90 25.58
N PHE A 275 51.68 1.70 26.89
CA PHE A 275 50.55 1.23 27.70
C PHE A 275 50.39 2.09 28.94
N ALA A 276 49.16 2.51 29.23
CA ALA A 276 48.80 2.98 30.56
C ALA A 276 47.50 2.36 31.06
N GLY A 277 47.51 1.94 32.32
CA GLY A 277 46.40 1.23 32.94
C GLY A 277 46.13 1.70 34.36
N GLY A 278 44.89 2.02 34.69
CA GLY A 278 44.47 2.54 35.99
C GLY A 278 43.98 3.99 35.90
N ALA A 279 44.38 4.84 36.83
CA ALA A 279 43.88 6.21 36.91
C ALA A 279 45.01 7.25 36.94
N ASP A 280 44.83 8.36 36.21
CA ASP A 280 45.76 9.49 36.11
C ASP A 280 47.18 9.14 35.63
N ASN A 281 47.38 8.04 34.91
CA ASN A 281 48.73 7.67 34.46
C ASN A 281 49.13 8.39 33.17
N ILE A 282 50.43 8.64 33.05
CA ILE A 282 51.04 9.35 31.92
C ILE A 282 52.17 8.48 31.35
N ALA A 283 52.06 8.15 30.07
CA ALA A 283 53.08 7.44 29.27
C ALA A 283 53.41 8.28 28.03
N ASN A 284 54.22 9.32 28.22
CA ASN A 284 54.58 10.31 27.21
C ASN A 284 55.95 10.95 27.52
N ASN A 285 56.50 11.73 26.61
CA ASN A 285 57.89 12.23 26.71
C ASN A 285 58.07 13.51 27.54
N ASP A 286 57.00 14.05 28.12
CA ASP A 286 57.06 15.32 28.86
C ASP A 286 56.43 15.27 30.26
N GLY A 287 55.79 14.15 30.63
CA GLY A 287 55.15 13.96 31.93
C GLY A 287 53.89 14.79 32.13
N THR A 288 53.31 15.33 31.06
CA THR A 288 52.13 16.20 31.14
C THR A 288 50.84 15.47 30.75
N GLN A 289 49.68 15.99 31.14
CA GLN A 289 48.38 15.49 30.68
C GLN A 289 48.02 16.04 29.28
N THR A 290 48.99 16.04 28.37
CA THR A 290 48.83 16.47 26.98
C THR A 290 49.16 15.33 26.04
N ILE A 291 48.51 15.32 24.88
CA ILE A 291 48.64 14.27 23.89
C ILE A 291 48.93 14.91 22.55
N THR A 292 50.13 14.68 22.05
CA THR A 292 50.60 15.22 20.76
C THR A 292 51.54 14.23 20.09
N ALA A 293 51.73 14.35 18.78
CA ALA A 293 52.80 13.63 18.10
C ALA A 293 54.21 14.00 18.61
N ALA A 294 54.37 15.12 19.30
CA ALA A 294 55.67 15.59 19.77
C ALA A 294 56.10 14.98 21.11
N ASN A 295 55.16 14.47 21.90
CA ASN A 295 55.44 13.92 23.23
C ASN A 295 55.37 12.39 23.27
N GLN A 296 55.80 11.70 22.22
CA GLN A 296 55.80 10.24 22.16
C GLN A 296 56.89 9.62 23.05
N ALA A 297 56.49 8.71 23.95
CA ALA A 297 57.39 7.82 24.68
C ALA A 297 57.14 6.37 24.25
N ASN A 298 57.79 5.96 23.15
CA ASN A 298 57.51 4.65 22.54
C ASN A 298 57.80 3.50 23.50
N GLY A 299 56.87 2.56 23.61
CA GLY A 299 56.96 1.42 24.51
C GLY A 299 56.97 1.76 26.01
N ALA A 300 56.63 3.00 26.40
CA ALA A 300 56.50 3.35 27.81
C ALA A 300 55.31 2.62 28.46
N VAL A 301 55.44 2.30 29.75
CA VAL A 301 54.42 1.58 30.52
C VAL A 301 54.15 2.30 31.82
N ALA A 302 52.91 2.75 32.05
CA ALA A 302 52.50 3.40 33.29
C ALA A 302 51.26 2.72 33.90
N ILE A 303 51.41 2.00 35.01
CA ILE A 303 50.33 1.16 35.56
C ILE A 303 50.09 1.45 37.04
N GLY A 304 48.83 1.76 37.37
CA GLY A 304 48.35 1.99 38.73
C GLY A 304 47.69 3.36 38.89
N ASN A 305 48.10 4.16 39.87
CA ASN A 305 47.53 5.49 40.09
C ASN A 305 48.58 6.60 39.97
N ARG A 306 48.34 7.56 39.07
CA ARG A 306 49.12 8.79 38.96
C ARG A 306 50.61 8.55 38.66
N ASN A 307 50.93 7.48 37.93
CA ASN A 307 52.30 7.16 37.54
C ASN A 307 52.73 7.97 36.31
N ILE A 308 54.04 8.21 36.20
CA ILE A 308 54.65 8.97 35.11
C ILE A 308 55.78 8.14 34.50
N ALA A 309 55.61 7.71 33.25
CA ALA A 309 56.64 7.03 32.46
C ALA A 309 57.06 7.94 31.31
N ILE A 310 58.21 8.60 31.48
CA ILE A 310 58.82 9.52 30.54
C ILE A 310 59.97 8.87 29.78
N GLY A 311 59.92 9.02 28.46
CA GLY A 311 60.95 8.54 27.56
C GLY A 311 60.72 7.11 27.10
N GLN A 312 61.38 6.77 25.99
CA GLN A 312 61.25 5.47 25.33
C GLN A 312 61.54 4.31 26.30
N GLY A 313 60.69 3.30 26.29
CA GLY A 313 60.83 2.07 27.07
C GLY A 313 60.79 2.24 28.60
N SER A 314 60.41 3.42 29.09
CA SER A 314 60.30 3.67 30.54
C SER A 314 59.15 2.87 31.16
N VAL A 315 59.30 2.44 32.42
CA VAL A 315 58.29 1.66 33.14
C VAL A 315 58.05 2.27 34.51
N ALA A 316 56.83 2.74 34.77
CA ALA A 316 56.38 3.20 36.07
C ALA A 316 55.19 2.34 36.54
N LEU A 317 55.36 1.59 37.63
CA LEU A 317 54.33 0.69 38.17
C LEU A 317 54.18 0.90 39.67
N GLY A 318 52.97 1.25 40.11
CA GLY A 318 52.68 1.55 41.52
C GLY A 318 51.67 2.68 41.68
N ALA A 319 51.89 3.53 42.67
CA ALA A 319 51.15 4.76 42.83
C ALA A 319 52.15 5.91 42.92
N THR A 320 51.94 6.96 42.13
CA THR A 320 52.85 8.12 42.03
C THR A 320 54.31 7.78 41.68
N SER A 321 54.54 6.61 41.07
CA SER A 321 55.88 6.19 40.60
C SER A 321 56.29 7.00 39.37
N GLN A 322 57.57 7.33 39.27
CA GLN A 322 58.11 8.18 38.20
C GLN A 322 59.37 7.57 37.57
N ALA A 323 59.26 7.13 36.32
CA ALA A 323 60.39 6.79 35.48
C ALA A 323 60.65 7.95 34.52
N ASN A 324 61.54 8.89 34.88
CA ASN A 324 61.62 10.20 34.24
C ASN A 324 62.59 10.28 33.04
N ALA A 325 63.07 9.14 32.52
CA ALA A 325 64.02 9.09 31.42
C ALA A 325 63.92 7.79 30.60
N ALA A 326 64.52 7.80 29.41
CA ALA A 326 64.55 6.63 28.53
C ALA A 326 65.16 5.40 29.23
N GLY A 327 64.47 4.26 29.12
CA GLY A 327 64.85 3.00 29.77
C GLY A 327 64.77 2.99 31.30
N ALA A 328 64.28 4.06 31.93
CA ALA A 328 64.14 4.11 33.39
C ALA A 328 63.02 3.17 33.87
N VAL A 329 63.22 2.54 35.02
CA VAL A 329 62.25 1.64 35.66
C VAL A 329 62.01 2.10 37.09
N ALA A 330 60.77 2.45 37.42
CA ALA A 330 60.31 2.80 38.75
C ALA A 330 59.17 1.86 39.15
N LEU A 331 59.46 0.95 40.09
CA LEU A 331 58.52 -0.04 40.58
C LEU A 331 58.30 0.14 42.09
N GLY A 332 57.11 0.61 42.47
CA GLY A 332 56.72 0.81 43.87
C GLY A 332 56.10 2.18 44.12
N ASP A 333 55.25 2.27 45.14
CA ASP A 333 54.63 3.53 45.56
C ASP A 333 55.68 4.62 45.80
N THR A 334 55.56 5.76 45.13
CA THR A 334 56.51 6.90 45.14
C THR A 334 57.93 6.59 44.67
N ALA A 335 58.20 5.46 44.00
CA ALA A 335 59.52 5.16 43.43
C ALA A 335 59.88 6.16 42.31
N ILE A 336 61.12 6.65 42.27
CA ILE A 336 61.60 7.64 41.30
C ILE A 336 62.91 7.18 40.67
N ALA A 337 62.93 7.05 39.34
CA ALA A 337 64.15 6.87 38.55
C ALA A 337 64.33 8.08 37.62
N ASN A 338 65.23 9.01 37.98
CA ASN A 338 65.38 10.31 37.30
C ASN A 338 66.28 10.28 36.06
N THR A 339 66.96 9.17 35.82
CA THR A 339 68.08 9.08 34.89
C THR A 339 67.90 7.93 33.90
N ALA A 340 68.58 8.05 32.76
CA ALA A 340 68.51 7.05 31.70
C ALA A 340 69.00 5.69 32.22
N ASN A 341 68.21 4.65 31.96
CA ASN A 341 68.46 3.28 32.42
C ASN A 341 68.57 3.13 33.96
N GLY A 342 68.06 4.10 34.73
CA GLY A 342 67.99 3.99 36.18
C GLY A 342 66.90 3.00 36.62
N VAL A 343 67.15 2.20 37.65
CA VAL A 343 66.19 1.20 38.15
C VAL A 343 65.92 1.41 39.64
N ALA A 344 64.77 2.01 39.96
CA ALA A 344 64.26 2.17 41.32
C ALA A 344 63.22 1.08 41.62
N LEU A 345 63.56 0.13 42.50
CA LEU A 345 62.73 -1.02 42.84
C LEU A 345 62.42 -1.03 44.35
N GLY A 346 61.23 -0.54 44.72
CA GLY A 346 60.76 -0.44 46.10
C GLY A 346 59.98 0.85 46.35
N SER A 347 59.12 0.87 47.37
CA SER A 347 58.40 2.09 47.74
C SER A 347 59.38 3.18 48.19
N GLY A 348 59.29 4.35 47.58
CA GLY A 348 60.20 5.48 47.82
C GLY A 348 61.65 5.24 47.38
N ALA A 349 61.95 4.20 46.59
CA ALA A 349 63.29 4.03 46.02
C ALA A 349 63.62 5.20 45.08
N TYR A 350 64.87 5.68 45.10
CA TYR A 350 65.29 6.90 44.40
C TYR A 350 66.60 6.69 43.64
N VAL A 351 66.58 6.84 42.31
CA VAL A 351 67.77 6.73 41.45
C VAL A 351 68.07 8.08 40.80
N SER A 352 69.31 8.54 40.97
CA SER A 352 69.82 9.83 40.49
C SER A 352 71.06 9.73 39.60
N GLY A 353 71.72 8.57 39.57
CA GLY A 353 72.83 8.24 38.70
C GLY A 353 72.37 7.53 37.43
N ASN A 354 73.03 7.79 36.31
CA ASN A 354 72.79 7.03 35.08
C ASN A 354 73.15 5.55 35.29
N ASN A 355 72.39 4.64 34.67
CA ASN A 355 72.65 3.19 34.73
C ASN A 355 72.74 2.61 36.16
N SER A 356 72.16 3.29 37.14
CA SER A 356 72.26 2.94 38.55
C SER A 356 71.01 2.23 39.04
N VAL A 357 71.12 1.50 40.14
CA VAL A 357 70.05 0.65 40.69
C VAL A 357 69.88 0.95 42.17
N ALA A 358 68.67 1.33 42.57
CA ALA A 358 68.24 1.38 43.96
C ALA A 358 67.25 0.25 44.20
N LEU A 359 67.59 -0.68 45.10
CA LEU A 359 66.78 -1.86 45.42
C LEU A 359 66.40 -1.86 46.90
N GLY A 360 65.11 -1.75 47.19
CA GLY A 360 64.53 -1.74 48.53
C GLY A 360 63.67 -0.51 48.80
N ALA A 361 62.83 -0.57 49.83
CA ALA A 361 62.04 0.57 50.23
C ALA A 361 62.94 1.70 50.76
N GLY A 362 62.79 2.91 50.23
CA GLY A 362 63.59 4.08 50.57
C GLY A 362 65.07 4.02 50.18
N SER A 363 65.48 3.03 49.38
CA SER A 363 66.88 2.92 48.93
C SER A 363 67.23 4.03 47.94
N SER A 364 68.48 4.49 47.94
CA SER A 364 69.05 5.35 46.90
C SER A 364 70.35 4.78 46.33
N ASP A 365 70.73 5.23 45.13
CA ASP A 365 72.02 4.96 44.51
C ASP A 365 73.15 5.88 44.98
#